data_AF-B3SDN5-F1
#
_entry.id   AF-B3SDN5-F1
#
_cell.length_a   1.000
_cell.length_b   1.000
_cell.length_c   1.000
_cell.angle_alpha   90.00
_cell.angle_beta   90.00
_cell.angle_gamma   90.00
#
_symmetry.space_group_name_H-M   'P 1'
#
loop_
_entity.id
_entity.type
_entity.pdbx_description
1 polymer ?
#
loop_
_entity_poly.entity_id
_entity_poly.type
_entity_poly.pdbx_seq_one_letter_code
_entity_poly.pdbx_strand_id
1 'polypeptide(L)'
;MANSFYHNTKLLYRGIEPKKRLEAIVPLSECRKVGLNCSSFATCLNRTENETFYLACQCLDGFDGDGFSCQDINECNNSQLCSLPHQICINTNGSYYCKCDQQTSNGSYYQHNCTKCQLACKNGGGYCRLDKKQKPYCLCPSGFVDRDCGTRKPVITSNIIAGMIIGFAALVIVIILVSVFYYLRWKSDKRNRQGYDEASTATLKSNPSSSKDTDRKSSTRLSNKI
;
A
#
# COMPACT_ATOMS: atom_id res chain seq x y z
N MET A 1 -13.52 -12.00 37.21
CA MET A 1 -12.60 -11.26 36.33
C MET A 1 -12.61 -11.97 34.98
N ALA A 2 -13.02 -11.26 33.93
CA ALA A 2 -13.11 -11.78 32.56
C ALA A 2 -11.85 -11.42 31.77
N ASN A 3 -11.59 -12.23 30.73
CA ASN A 3 -10.59 -12.09 29.66
C ASN A 3 -9.13 -12.24 30.09
N SER A 4 -8.21 -12.76 29.28
CA SER A 4 -8.19 -13.45 27.98
C SER A 4 -6.69 -13.58 27.71
N PHE A 5 -6.17 -14.73 27.25
CA PHE A 5 -4.91 -14.70 26.48
C PHE A 5 -4.85 -15.85 25.47
N TYR A 6 -4.48 -15.42 24.26
CA TYR A 6 -4.37 -16.11 22.99
C TYR A 6 -3.19 -17.10 22.90
N HIS A 7 -3.31 -17.96 21.88
CA HIS A 7 -2.27 -18.59 21.05
C HIS A 7 -1.65 -19.95 21.42
N ASN A 8 -1.90 -20.87 20.47
CA ASN A 8 -0.99 -21.78 19.78
C ASN A 8 -0.37 -22.98 20.53
N THR A 9 -0.62 -24.15 19.89
CA THR A 9 0.27 -25.30 19.78
C THR A 9 0.90 -25.78 21.08
N LYS A 10 0.16 -26.59 21.82
CA LYS A 10 0.76 -27.53 22.76
C LYS A 10 0.02 -28.85 22.63
N LEU A 11 0.72 -29.83 22.07
CA LEU A 11 0.43 -31.26 22.21
C LEU A 11 -0.03 -31.52 23.65
N LEU A 12 -1.31 -31.82 23.83
CA LEU A 12 -1.87 -32.30 25.10
C LEU A 12 -2.51 -33.65 24.81
N TYR A 13 -1.67 -34.68 24.84
CA TYR A 13 -2.09 -35.93 25.46
C TYR A 13 -2.46 -35.62 26.91
N ARG A 14 -3.76 -35.45 27.20
CA ARG A 14 -4.39 -35.93 28.45
C ARG A 14 -5.89 -35.67 28.44
N GLY A 15 -6.62 -36.78 28.42
CA GLY A 15 -8.07 -36.88 28.51
C GLY A 15 -8.46 -38.26 28.01
N ILE A 16 -8.15 -39.29 28.80
CA ILE A 16 -8.49 -40.68 28.49
C ILE A 16 -10.01 -40.80 28.60
N GLU A 17 -10.70 -40.76 27.46
CA GLU A 17 -12.04 -41.31 27.35
C GLU A 17 -11.95 -42.85 27.35
N PRO A 18 -12.85 -43.57 28.06
CA PRO A 18 -12.79 -45.01 28.12
C PRO A 18 -13.20 -45.62 26.76
N LYS A 19 -12.28 -46.36 26.13
CA LYS A 19 -12.47 -47.18 24.92
C LYS A 19 -12.86 -46.47 23.62
N LYS A 20 -12.03 -45.52 23.13
CA LYS A 20 -11.98 -45.30 21.67
C LYS A 20 -11.10 -46.40 21.06
N ARG A 21 -11.76 -47.43 20.51
CA ARG A 21 -11.15 -48.52 19.72
C ARG A 21 -10.18 -47.88 18.70
N LEU A 22 -8.95 -48.36 18.60
CA LEU A 22 -8.00 -47.88 17.58
C LEU A 22 -8.56 -48.17 16.18
N GLU A 23 -9.24 -47.20 15.60
CA GLU A 23 -9.61 -47.21 14.19
C GLU A 23 -8.38 -46.76 13.40
N ALA A 24 -7.62 -47.74 12.89
CA ALA A 24 -6.45 -47.46 12.07
C ALA A 24 -6.89 -47.34 10.60
N ILE A 25 -6.59 -46.20 9.98
CA ILE A 25 -6.71 -46.04 8.53
C ILE A 25 -5.66 -46.94 7.86
N VAL A 26 -6.10 -47.75 6.89
CA VAL A 26 -5.24 -48.61 6.08
C VAL A 26 -5.41 -48.26 4.61
N PRO A 27 -4.46 -48.64 3.72
CA PRO A 27 -4.59 -48.28 2.33
C PRO A 27 -5.80 -48.97 1.67
N LEU A 28 -6.42 -48.31 0.69
CA LEU A 28 -7.62 -48.84 -0.01
C LEU A 28 -7.36 -50.19 -0.70
N SER A 29 -6.10 -50.51 -1.03
CA SER A 29 -5.71 -51.80 -1.58
C SER A 29 -6.04 -52.97 -0.67
N GLU A 30 -5.99 -52.78 0.65
CA GLU A 30 -6.23 -53.82 1.66
C GLU A 30 -7.71 -54.18 1.69
N CYS A 31 -8.59 -53.18 1.63
CA CYS A 31 -10.04 -53.38 1.46
C CYS A 31 -10.34 -54.12 0.14
N ARG A 32 -9.70 -53.73 -0.96
CA ARG A 32 -9.92 -54.38 -2.26
C ARG A 32 -9.52 -55.86 -2.25
N LYS A 33 -8.47 -56.24 -1.52
CA LYS A 33 -8.02 -57.65 -1.38
C LYS A 33 -9.10 -58.54 -0.76
N VAL A 34 -9.95 -57.99 0.11
CA VAL A 34 -11.05 -58.73 0.76
C VAL A 34 -12.40 -58.47 0.07
N GLY A 35 -12.41 -57.89 -1.13
CA GLY A 35 -13.61 -57.65 -1.94
C GLY A 35 -14.40 -56.39 -1.59
N LEU A 36 -13.88 -55.52 -0.72
CA LEU A 36 -14.51 -54.24 -0.38
C LEU A 36 -14.07 -53.18 -1.38
N ASN A 37 -14.99 -52.72 -2.23
CA ASN A 37 -14.74 -51.65 -3.20
C ASN A 37 -15.31 -50.33 -2.66
N CYS A 38 -14.59 -49.69 -1.75
CA CYS A 38 -15.02 -48.44 -1.12
C CYS A 38 -15.23 -47.32 -2.14
N SER A 39 -16.12 -46.37 -1.80
CA SER A 39 -16.31 -45.12 -2.55
C SER A 39 -15.00 -44.33 -2.70
N SER A 40 -14.90 -43.49 -3.73
CA SER A 40 -13.82 -42.49 -3.85
C SER A 40 -13.82 -41.45 -2.73
N PHE A 41 -14.96 -41.29 -2.04
CA PHE A 41 -15.11 -40.43 -0.86
C PHE A 41 -15.22 -41.25 0.43
N ALA A 42 -14.55 -42.41 0.48
CA ALA A 42 -14.45 -43.24 1.66
C ALA A 42 -12.99 -43.61 1.95
N THR A 43 -12.74 -43.96 3.20
CA THR A 43 -11.48 -44.51 3.70
C THR A 43 -11.66 -45.98 4.10
N CYS A 44 -10.58 -46.76 3.98
CA CYS A 44 -10.54 -48.12 4.47
C CYS A 44 -10.01 -48.13 5.91
N LEU A 45 -10.77 -48.70 6.83
CA LEU A 45 -10.42 -48.74 8.25
C LEU A 45 -10.33 -50.18 8.75
N ASN A 46 -9.39 -50.40 9.65
CA ASN A 46 -9.38 -51.59 10.48
C ASN A 46 -10.31 -51.38 11.69
N ARG A 47 -11.33 -52.23 11.79
CA ARG A 47 -12.33 -52.26 12.87
C ARG A 47 -12.15 -53.57 13.64
N THR A 48 -12.35 -53.53 14.95
CA THR A 48 -12.25 -54.75 15.77
C THR A 48 -13.40 -54.91 16.74
N GLU A 49 -14.41 -55.69 16.40
CA GLU A 49 -15.60 -55.91 17.20
C GLU A 49 -15.57 -57.26 17.90
N ASN A 50 -15.83 -57.29 19.21
CA ASN A 50 -15.80 -58.51 20.02
C ASN A 50 -14.53 -59.34 19.75
N GLU A 51 -13.37 -58.66 19.76
CA GLU A 51 -12.04 -59.24 19.49
C GLU A 51 -11.83 -59.77 18.06
N THR A 52 -12.82 -59.63 17.17
CA THR A 52 -12.72 -59.99 15.76
C THR A 52 -12.35 -58.78 14.92
N PHE A 53 -11.26 -58.89 14.16
CA PHE A 53 -10.81 -57.85 13.23
C PHE A 53 -11.49 -57.98 11.87
N TYR A 54 -11.94 -56.86 11.32
CA TYR A 54 -12.47 -56.76 9.96
C TYR A 54 -12.12 -55.40 9.35
N LEU A 55 -12.12 -55.38 8.01
CA LEU A 55 -12.00 -54.13 7.26
C LEU A 55 -13.38 -53.58 6.96
N ALA A 56 -13.51 -52.27 7.03
CA ALA A 56 -14.74 -51.57 6.66
C ALA A 56 -14.42 -50.32 5.85
N CYS A 57 -15.31 -49.99 4.93
CA CYS A 57 -15.31 -48.68 4.28
C CYS A 57 -16.06 -47.69 5.18
N GLN A 58 -15.53 -46.49 5.36
CA GLN A 58 -16.23 -45.40 6.04
C GLN A 58 -16.14 -44.15 5.18
N CYS A 59 -17.25 -43.44 5.01
CA CYS A 59 -17.24 -42.16 4.31
C CYS A 59 -16.27 -41.16 4.96
N LEU A 60 -15.63 -40.33 4.14
CA LEU A 60 -14.78 -39.24 4.61
C LEU A 60 -15.63 -38.22 5.39
N ASP A 61 -14.99 -37.44 6.26
CA ASP A 61 -15.65 -36.33 6.93
C ASP A 61 -16.30 -35.38 5.91
N GLY A 62 -17.53 -34.94 6.19
CA GLY A 62 -18.35 -34.15 5.25
C GLY A 62 -19.18 -34.99 4.28
N PHE A 63 -19.12 -36.32 4.36
CA PHE A 63 -19.92 -37.24 3.55
C PHE A 63 -20.70 -38.21 4.43
N ASP A 64 -21.90 -38.60 3.99
CA ASP A 64 -22.76 -39.59 4.65
C ASP A 64 -23.06 -40.77 3.71
N GLY A 65 -23.30 -41.95 4.30
CA GLY A 65 -23.58 -43.18 3.59
C GLY A 65 -22.92 -44.41 4.21
N ASP A 66 -22.90 -45.51 3.44
CA ASP A 66 -22.47 -46.84 3.91
C ASP A 66 -20.97 -47.13 3.67
N GLY A 67 -20.21 -46.14 3.18
CA GLY A 67 -18.79 -46.29 2.81
C GLY A 67 -18.56 -46.81 1.38
N PHE A 68 -19.56 -47.39 0.73
CA PHE A 68 -19.53 -47.79 -0.68
C PHE A 68 -20.20 -46.75 -1.58
N SER A 69 -21.24 -46.12 -1.07
CA SER A 69 -21.91 -44.96 -1.63
C SER A 69 -21.87 -43.84 -0.59
N CYS A 70 -21.04 -42.84 -0.82
CA CYS A 70 -20.91 -41.67 0.03
C CYS A 70 -21.41 -40.44 -0.71
N GLN A 71 -22.36 -39.73 -0.12
CA GLN A 71 -22.93 -38.50 -0.64
C GLN A 71 -22.49 -37.32 0.22
N ASP A 72 -22.31 -36.18 -0.42
CA ASP A 72 -21.99 -34.93 0.26
C ASP A 72 -23.08 -34.57 1.28
N ILE A 73 -22.68 -34.24 2.50
CA ILE A 73 -23.60 -33.71 3.51
C ILE A 73 -23.77 -32.23 3.21
N ASN A 74 -24.98 -31.80 2.87
CA ASN A 74 -25.25 -30.38 2.76
C ASN A 74 -25.39 -29.75 4.15
N GLU A 75 -24.28 -29.29 4.73
CA GLU A 75 -24.31 -28.74 6.08
C GLU A 75 -25.11 -27.43 6.13
N CYS A 76 -25.26 -26.71 5.01
CA CYS A 76 -26.05 -25.48 4.93
C CYS A 76 -27.57 -25.66 5.13
N ASN A 77 -28.07 -26.90 5.11
CA ASN A 77 -29.45 -27.18 5.52
C ASN A 77 -29.64 -26.99 7.04
N ASN A 78 -28.56 -26.94 7.82
CA ASN A 78 -28.58 -26.58 9.23
C ASN A 78 -28.37 -25.06 9.38
N SER A 79 -29.39 -24.37 9.89
CA SER A 79 -29.44 -22.90 9.92
C SER A 79 -28.46 -22.21 10.89
N GLN A 80 -27.67 -22.97 11.67
CA GLN A 80 -26.84 -22.43 12.75
C GLN A 80 -25.33 -22.33 12.45
N LEU A 81 -24.85 -22.82 11.30
CA LEU A 81 -23.40 -22.90 11.02
C LEU A 81 -22.75 -21.53 10.77
N CYS A 82 -23.44 -20.66 10.04
CA CYS A 82 -22.95 -19.31 9.77
C CYS A 82 -23.50 -18.34 10.83
N SER A 83 -22.72 -18.14 11.90
CA SER A 83 -23.18 -17.43 13.10
C SER A 83 -23.22 -15.91 12.98
N LEU A 84 -22.64 -15.31 11.94
CA LEU A 84 -22.63 -13.85 11.79
C LEU A 84 -23.87 -13.36 11.04
N PRO A 85 -24.42 -12.20 11.43
CA PRO A 85 -25.51 -11.58 10.69
C PRO A 85 -25.08 -11.29 9.24
N HIS A 86 -26.03 -11.43 8.31
CA HIS A 86 -25.77 -11.25 6.87
C HIS A 86 -24.74 -12.23 6.28
N GLN A 87 -24.54 -13.39 6.88
CA GLN A 87 -23.88 -14.51 6.21
C GLN A 87 -24.88 -15.37 5.44
N ILE A 88 -24.42 -15.87 4.31
CA ILE A 88 -25.04 -16.95 3.55
C ILE A 88 -24.09 -18.14 3.53
N CYS A 89 -24.64 -19.31 3.86
CA CYS A 89 -23.92 -20.57 3.78
C CYS A 89 -23.83 -21.03 2.34
N ILE A 90 -22.66 -21.51 1.93
CA ILE A 90 -22.44 -22.13 0.62
C ILE A 90 -21.91 -23.54 0.83
N ASN A 91 -22.69 -24.51 0.37
CA ASN A 91 -22.33 -25.91 0.41
C ASN A 91 -21.27 -26.22 -0.65
N THR A 92 -20.31 -27.08 -0.31
CA THR A 92 -19.25 -27.53 -1.21
C THR A 92 -19.03 -29.02 -1.02
N ASN A 93 -18.47 -29.71 -2.01
CA ASN A 93 -18.27 -31.15 -1.88
C ASN A 93 -17.27 -31.48 -0.75
N GLY A 94 -17.75 -32.13 0.31
CA GLY A 94 -17.06 -32.51 1.53
C GLY A 94 -16.93 -31.42 2.59
N SER A 95 -17.58 -30.25 2.42
CA SER A 95 -17.50 -29.15 3.39
C SER A 95 -18.48 -28.02 3.09
N TYR A 96 -18.36 -26.92 3.83
CA TYR A 96 -19.09 -25.68 3.55
C TYR A 96 -18.22 -24.46 3.84
N TYR A 97 -18.63 -23.31 3.33
CA TYR A 97 -18.07 -22.04 3.77
C TYR A 97 -19.15 -20.94 3.86
N CYS A 98 -18.95 -20.03 4.82
CA CYS A 98 -19.82 -18.87 4.99
C CYS A 98 -19.26 -17.68 4.21
N LYS A 99 -20.10 -17.01 3.43
CA LYS A 99 -19.77 -15.73 2.78
C LYS A 99 -20.76 -14.66 3.20
N CYS A 100 -20.36 -13.39 3.17
CA CYS A 100 -21.30 -12.31 3.45
C CYS A 100 -22.26 -12.11 2.26
N ASP A 101 -23.54 -11.97 2.57
CA ASP A 101 -24.59 -11.68 1.60
C ASP A 101 -24.28 -10.34 0.92
N GLN A 102 -24.23 -10.33 -0.40
CA GLN A 102 -24.01 -9.13 -1.20
C GLN A 102 -25.33 -8.75 -1.86
N GLN A 103 -26.34 -8.35 -1.07
CA GLN A 103 -27.60 -7.91 -1.67
C GLN A 103 -27.39 -6.59 -2.43
N THR A 104 -27.59 -6.71 -3.74
CA THR A 104 -27.46 -5.70 -4.79
C THR A 104 -28.33 -4.48 -4.55
N SER A 105 -27.69 -3.33 -4.31
CA SER A 105 -27.84 -2.08 -5.08
C SER A 105 -27.06 -0.94 -4.41
N ASN A 106 -26.71 -1.03 -3.11
CA ASN A 106 -25.95 0.00 -2.38
C ASN A 106 -25.22 -0.49 -1.11
N GLY A 107 -24.71 -1.73 -1.09
CA GLY A 107 -23.99 -2.24 0.09
C GLY A 107 -22.95 -3.31 -0.22
N SER A 108 -21.68 -3.02 0.05
CA SER A 108 -20.62 -4.04 0.13
C SER A 108 -20.45 -4.44 1.60
N TYR A 109 -20.74 -5.69 1.95
CA TYR A 109 -20.44 -6.25 3.26
C TYR A 109 -18.98 -6.74 3.30
N TYR A 110 -18.28 -6.51 4.41
CA TYR A 110 -16.89 -6.95 4.57
C TYR A 110 -16.81 -8.48 4.78
N GLN A 111 -15.88 -9.15 4.10
CA GLN A 111 -15.68 -10.61 4.18
C GLN A 111 -15.39 -11.13 5.60
N HIS A 112 -14.82 -10.29 6.48
CA HIS A 112 -14.62 -10.61 7.89
C HIS A 112 -15.71 -9.91 8.73
N ASN A 113 -16.49 -10.69 9.48
CA ASN A 113 -17.58 -10.24 10.37
C ASN A 113 -18.80 -9.60 9.69
N CYS A 114 -18.91 -9.67 8.36
CA CYS A 114 -20.10 -9.23 7.60
C CYS A 114 -20.68 -7.88 8.06
N THR A 115 -19.77 -6.95 8.37
CA THR A 115 -20.17 -5.60 8.79
C THR A 115 -20.48 -4.80 7.53
N LYS A 116 -21.53 -3.97 7.59
CA LYS A 116 -21.88 -3.06 6.50
C LYS A 116 -20.73 -2.06 6.30
N CYS A 117 -20.27 -1.87 5.06
CA CYS A 117 -19.39 -0.74 4.81
C CYS A 117 -20.13 0.58 5.05
N GLN A 118 -19.69 1.33 6.06
CA GLN A 118 -20.28 2.61 6.45
C GLN A 118 -19.86 3.78 5.55
N LEU A 119 -19.01 3.55 4.55
CA LEU A 119 -18.59 4.57 3.59
C LEU A 119 -19.49 4.53 2.35
N ALA A 120 -20.26 5.59 2.14
CA ALA A 120 -21.07 5.76 0.94
C ALA A 120 -20.19 6.24 -0.23
N CYS A 121 -20.12 5.44 -1.29
CA CYS A 121 -19.38 5.78 -2.50
C CYS A 121 -20.20 6.73 -3.39
N LYS A 122 -19.60 7.83 -3.83
CA LYS A 122 -20.23 8.87 -4.66
C LYS A 122 -19.89 8.69 -6.14
N ASN A 123 -20.66 9.36 -7.01
CA ASN A 123 -20.37 9.48 -8.45
C ASN A 123 -20.20 8.14 -9.19
N GLY A 124 -20.96 7.11 -8.81
CA GLY A 124 -20.80 5.76 -9.38
C GLY A 124 -19.56 5.02 -8.88
N GLY A 125 -18.99 5.43 -7.73
CA GLY A 125 -17.98 4.69 -6.99
C GLY A 125 -18.43 3.24 -6.76
N GLY A 126 -17.54 2.29 -7.07
CA GLY A 126 -17.82 0.85 -7.01
C GLY A 126 -17.84 0.30 -5.58
N TYR A 127 -17.43 -0.96 -5.42
CA TYR A 127 -17.46 -1.65 -4.12
C TYR A 127 -16.50 -1.01 -3.11
N CYS A 128 -16.97 -0.90 -1.87
CA CYS A 128 -16.15 -0.47 -0.74
C CYS A 128 -15.15 -1.56 -0.33
N ARG A 129 -13.89 -1.17 -0.11
CA ARG A 129 -12.78 -2.01 0.33
C ARG A 129 -12.12 -1.44 1.58
N LEU A 130 -11.30 -2.24 2.25
CA LEU A 130 -10.48 -1.81 3.39
C LEU A 130 -9.01 -1.69 2.98
N ASP A 131 -8.35 -0.66 3.48
CA ASP A 131 -6.89 -0.56 3.41
C ASP A 131 -6.22 -1.48 4.46
N LYS A 132 -4.89 -1.56 4.45
CA LYS A 132 -4.11 -2.36 5.42
C LYS A 132 -4.35 -1.98 6.89
N LYS A 133 -4.96 -0.82 7.15
CA LYS A 133 -5.27 -0.29 8.49
C LYS A 133 -6.77 -0.41 8.81
N GLN A 134 -7.52 -1.24 8.08
CA GLN A 134 -8.96 -1.44 8.23
C GLN A 134 -9.80 -0.16 8.05
N LYS A 135 -9.30 0.83 7.29
CA LYS A 135 -10.11 2.01 6.97
C LYS A 135 -10.80 1.83 5.62
N PRO A 136 -12.09 2.15 5.49
CA PRO A 136 -12.83 1.99 4.24
C PRO A 136 -12.40 2.98 3.17
N TYR A 137 -12.41 2.53 1.92
CA TYR A 137 -12.25 3.36 0.73
C TYR A 137 -13.04 2.75 -0.44
N CYS A 138 -13.46 3.59 -1.37
CA CYS A 138 -14.21 3.21 -2.56
C CYS A 138 -13.27 3.00 -3.75
N LEU A 139 -13.60 2.05 -4.61
CA LEU A 139 -12.96 1.94 -5.93
C LEU A 139 -13.56 2.98 -6.87
N CYS A 140 -12.78 4.02 -7.18
CA CYS A 140 -13.30 5.15 -7.94
C CYS A 140 -13.29 4.90 -9.46
N PRO A 141 -14.38 5.27 -10.17
CA PRO A 141 -14.40 5.29 -11.62
C PRO A 141 -13.39 6.31 -12.16
N SER A 142 -13.09 6.19 -13.45
CA SER A 142 -12.20 7.11 -14.17
C SER A 142 -12.61 8.57 -13.95
N GLY A 143 -11.64 9.40 -13.57
CA GLY A 143 -11.88 10.83 -13.33
C GLY A 143 -12.23 11.20 -11.89
N PHE A 144 -12.29 10.25 -10.95
CA PHE A 144 -12.47 10.54 -9.52
C PHE A 144 -11.29 10.02 -8.67
N VAL A 145 -11.06 10.67 -7.53
CA VAL A 145 -10.05 10.38 -6.49
C VAL A 145 -10.68 10.58 -5.12
N ASP A 146 -9.88 10.40 -4.06
CA ASP A 146 -10.24 10.38 -2.63
C ASP A 146 -10.82 9.03 -2.14
N ARG A 147 -11.26 9.00 -0.87
CA ARG A 147 -11.75 7.75 -0.24
C ARG A 147 -13.19 7.43 -0.62
N ASP A 148 -14.04 8.42 -0.88
CA ASP A 148 -15.47 8.27 -1.19
C ASP A 148 -15.82 8.55 -2.66
N CYS A 149 -14.81 8.79 -3.50
CA CYS A 149 -14.94 9.22 -4.90
C CYS A 149 -15.69 10.55 -5.05
N GLY A 150 -15.56 11.44 -4.07
CA GLY A 150 -16.18 12.77 -4.09
C GLY A 150 -15.46 13.76 -4.99
N THR A 151 -14.15 13.60 -5.15
CA THR A 151 -13.28 14.57 -5.79
C THR A 151 -12.98 14.17 -7.23
N ARG A 152 -13.22 15.09 -8.20
CA ARG A 152 -12.79 14.88 -9.59
C ARG A 152 -11.28 15.05 -9.73
N LYS A 153 -10.64 14.17 -10.50
CA LYS A 153 -9.23 14.31 -10.89
C LYS A 153 -9.03 15.66 -11.58
N PRO A 154 -7.98 16.42 -11.22
CA PRO A 154 -7.66 17.64 -11.95
C PRO A 154 -7.32 17.26 -13.39
N VAL A 155 -8.04 17.86 -14.35
CA VAL A 155 -7.72 17.73 -15.77
C VAL A 155 -6.54 18.65 -16.04
N ILE A 156 -5.34 18.09 -16.01
CA ILE A 156 -4.14 18.81 -16.42
C ILE A 156 -4.18 18.85 -17.96
N THR A 157 -4.67 19.95 -18.52
CA THR A 157 -4.66 20.16 -19.97
C THR A 157 -3.23 20.43 -20.44
N SER A 158 -2.91 20.05 -21.67
CA SER A 158 -1.59 20.29 -22.28
C SER A 158 -1.19 21.77 -22.24
N ASN A 159 -2.17 22.68 -22.23
CA ASN A 159 -1.96 24.12 -22.14
C ASN A 159 -1.41 24.56 -20.78
N ILE A 160 -1.85 23.93 -19.68
CA ILE A 160 -1.33 24.24 -18.33
C ILE A 160 0.13 23.79 -18.23
N ILE A 161 0.45 22.60 -18.77
CA ILE A 161 1.83 22.08 -18.78
C ILE A 161 2.73 22.98 -19.64
N ALA A 162 2.27 23.34 -20.84
CA ALA A 162 2.99 24.25 -21.72
C ALA A 162 3.22 25.62 -21.05
N GLY A 163 2.21 26.16 -20.37
CA GLY A 163 2.33 27.41 -19.61
C GLY A 163 3.37 27.34 -18.49
N MET A 164 3.41 26.26 -17.73
CA MET A 164 4.42 26.05 -16.68
C MET A 164 5.85 25.95 -17.26
N ILE A 165 6.02 25.25 -18.40
CA ILE A 165 7.33 25.11 -19.06
C ILE A 165 7.81 26.44 -19.62
N ILE A 166 6.95 27.18 -20.32
CA ILE A 166 7.29 28.48 -20.91
C ILE A 166 7.63 29.48 -19.80
N GLY A 167 6.84 29.51 -18.72
CA GLY A 167 7.11 30.38 -17.57
C GLY A 167 8.46 30.09 -16.92
N PHE A 168 8.80 28.81 -16.72
CA PHE A 168 10.10 28.42 -16.18
C PHE A 168 11.26 28.79 -17.11
N ALA A 169 11.12 28.54 -18.42
CA ALA A 169 12.15 28.90 -19.39
C ALA A 169 12.38 30.42 -19.45
N ALA A 170 11.32 31.23 -19.42
CA ALA A 170 11.43 32.69 -19.38
C ALA A 170 12.15 33.17 -18.12
N LEU A 171 11.85 32.60 -16.95
CA LEU A 171 12.53 32.93 -15.70
C LEU A 171 14.04 32.62 -15.77
N VAL A 172 14.40 31.46 -16.31
CA VAL A 172 15.81 31.07 -16.50
C VAL A 172 16.52 32.05 -17.43
N ILE A 173 15.88 32.44 -18.54
CA ILE A 173 16.44 33.43 -19.47
C ILE A 173 16.67 34.78 -18.78
N VAL A 174 15.70 35.27 -18.00
CA VAL A 174 15.85 36.52 -17.25
C VAL A 174 17.02 36.44 -16.26
N ILE A 175 17.15 35.33 -15.52
CA ILE A 175 18.27 35.12 -14.59
C ILE A 175 19.61 35.14 -15.34
N ILE A 176 19.70 34.50 -16.51
CA ILE A 176 20.90 34.51 -17.34
C ILE A 176 21.21 35.94 -17.81
N LEU A 177 20.23 36.67 -18.33
CA LEU A 177 20.43 38.05 -18.81
C LEU A 177 20.89 38.99 -17.69
N VAL A 178 20.28 38.88 -16.51
CA VAL A 178 20.67 39.64 -15.32
C VAL A 178 22.11 39.28 -14.92
N SER A 179 22.44 37.99 -14.88
CA SER A 179 23.79 37.52 -14.55
C SER A 179 24.83 38.04 -15.54
N VAL A 180 24.52 38.02 -16.84
CA VAL A 180 25.38 38.56 -17.91
C VAL A 180 25.54 40.07 -17.75
N PHE A 181 24.46 40.81 -17.48
CA PHE A 181 24.53 42.25 -17.25
C PHE A 181 25.44 42.60 -16.06
N TYR A 182 25.28 41.91 -14.92
CA TYR A 182 26.15 42.08 -13.77
C TYR A 182 27.60 41.72 -14.08
N TYR A 183 27.83 40.62 -14.81
CA TYR A 183 29.17 40.22 -15.24
C TYR A 183 29.84 41.26 -16.15
N LEU A 184 29.11 41.80 -17.13
CA LEU A 184 29.61 42.83 -18.04
C LEU A 184 29.91 44.13 -17.30
N ARG A 185 29.04 44.56 -16.36
CA ARG A 185 29.26 45.74 -15.52
C ARG A 185 30.51 45.57 -14.66
N TRP A 186 30.66 44.43 -13.99
CA TRP A 186 31.85 44.10 -13.21
C TRP A 186 33.13 44.11 -14.08
N LYS A 187 33.06 43.56 -15.29
CA LYS A 187 34.19 43.55 -16.24
C LYS A 187 34.56 44.97 -16.73
N SER A 188 33.58 45.86 -16.88
CA SER A 188 33.81 47.27 -17.20
C SER A 188 34.51 48.00 -16.05
N ASP A 189 34.03 47.81 -14.81
CA ASP A 189 34.66 48.40 -13.62
C ASP A 189 36.10 47.92 -13.44
N LYS A 190 36.38 46.63 -13.72
CA LYS A 190 37.76 46.12 -13.71
C LYS A 190 38.65 46.78 -14.77
N ARG A 191 38.16 46.97 -16.00
CA ARG A 191 38.91 47.68 -17.05
C ARG A 191 39.19 49.14 -16.68
N ASN A 192 38.21 49.82 -16.07
CA ASN A 192 38.39 51.18 -15.58
C ASN A 192 39.43 51.27 -14.44
N ARG A 193 39.48 50.28 -13.54
CA ARG A 193 40.52 50.20 -12.50
C ARG A 193 41.91 49.93 -13.09
N GLN A 194 42.05 48.98 -14.03
CA GLN A 194 43.33 48.72 -14.71
C GLN A 194 43.84 49.92 -15.50
N GLY A 195 42.96 50.69 -16.15
CA GLY A 195 43.33 51.93 -16.83
C GLY A 195 43.81 53.04 -15.87
N TYR A 196 43.29 53.07 -14.63
CA TYR A 196 43.76 54.00 -13.60
C TYR A 196 45.14 53.58 -13.05
N ASP A 197 45.39 52.28 -12.91
CA ASP A 197 46.69 51.74 -12.49
C ASP A 197 47.78 51.95 -13.57
N GLU A 198 47.45 51.78 -14.85
CA GLU A 198 48.37 52.09 -15.97
C GLU A 198 48.64 53.60 -16.10
N ALA A 199 47.63 54.45 -15.92
CA ALA A 199 47.81 55.91 -15.91
C ALA A 199 48.65 56.40 -14.71
N SER A 200 48.46 55.80 -13.53
CA SER A 200 49.25 56.11 -12.32
C SER A 200 50.70 55.64 -12.45
N THR A 201 50.95 54.53 -13.14
CA THR A 201 52.31 54.02 -13.41
C THR A 201 53.01 54.81 -14.53
N ALA A 202 52.26 55.40 -15.47
CA ALA A 202 52.79 56.28 -16.51
C ALA A 202 53.18 57.68 -15.97
N THR A 203 52.50 58.18 -14.95
CA THR A 203 52.76 59.54 -14.41
C THR A 203 54.02 59.62 -13.52
N LEU A 204 54.51 58.49 -13.00
CA LEU A 204 55.77 58.42 -12.22
C LEU A 204 57.05 58.26 -13.07
N LYS A 205 56.93 58.12 -14.40
CA LYS A 205 58.07 57.87 -15.31
C LYS A 205 58.54 59.06 -16.14
N SER A 206 57.99 60.25 -15.95
CA SER A 206 58.46 61.46 -16.62
C SER A 206 58.47 62.66 -15.67
N ASN A 207 59.54 62.78 -14.87
CA ASN A 207 60.24 64.05 -14.70
C ASN A 207 61.48 63.89 -13.79
N PRO A 208 62.70 63.87 -14.35
CA PRO A 208 63.91 64.27 -13.64
C PRO A 208 63.95 65.79 -13.50
N SER A 209 64.07 66.24 -12.24
CA SER A 209 64.84 67.40 -11.74
C SER A 209 65.08 68.63 -12.62
N SER A 210 64.68 69.80 -12.08
CA SER A 210 65.55 70.96 -11.78
C SER A 210 64.92 72.30 -12.21
N SER A 211 64.28 72.99 -11.26
CA SER A 211 64.72 74.29 -10.68
C SER A 211 64.36 75.51 -11.56
N LYS A 212 63.80 76.62 -11.08
CA LYS A 212 63.90 77.29 -9.78
C LYS A 212 62.78 78.34 -9.67
N ASP A 213 62.32 78.52 -8.43
CA ASP A 213 62.01 79.78 -7.75
C ASP A 213 61.32 80.92 -8.50
N THR A 214 60.14 81.29 -8.01
CA THR A 214 60.05 82.57 -7.29
C THR A 214 58.93 82.49 -6.24
N ASP A 215 59.37 82.61 -4.99
CA ASP A 215 58.58 82.63 -3.77
C ASP A 215 57.89 83.99 -3.55
N ARG A 216 56.95 83.98 -2.57
CA ARG A 216 56.55 85.09 -1.65
C ARG A 216 55.29 85.88 -2.08
N LYS A 217 54.23 86.06 -1.26
CA LYS A 217 53.91 85.83 0.16
C LYS A 217 52.37 85.84 0.31
N SER A 218 51.76 84.86 0.99
CA SER A 218 51.21 84.94 2.37
C SER A 218 49.96 85.79 2.61
N SER A 219 48.83 85.16 2.97
CA SER A 219 48.13 85.40 4.26
C SER A 219 47.01 84.38 4.54
N THR A 220 47.30 83.46 5.45
CA THR A 220 46.57 83.00 6.65
C THR A 220 45.02 83.00 6.80
N ARG A 221 44.54 81.85 7.34
CA ARG A 221 43.37 81.59 8.25
C ARG A 221 41.96 81.63 7.61
N LEU A 222 40.97 80.78 7.95
CA LEU A 222 40.65 80.07 9.19
C LEU A 222 39.62 78.92 8.93
N SER A 223 39.77 77.79 9.65
CA SER A 223 38.73 76.92 10.27
C SER A 223 37.69 76.08 9.49
N ASN A 224 37.86 74.76 9.62
CA ASN A 224 37.01 73.75 10.31
C ASN A 224 35.52 73.50 9.97
N LYS A 225 35.22 72.17 9.99
CA LYS A 225 33.99 71.46 10.45
C LYS A 225 32.78 71.53 9.49
N ILE A 226 32.04 70.46 9.18
CA ILE A 226 31.77 69.11 9.72
C ILE A 226 31.51 68.17 8.53
#